data_AF-A0A2N1MY12-F1
#
_entry.id   AF-A0A2N1MY12-F1
#
_cell.length_a   1.000
_cell.length_b   1.000
_cell.length_c   1.000
_cell.angle_alpha   90.00
_cell.angle_beta   90.00
_cell.angle_gamma   90.00
#
_symmetry.space_group_name_H-M   'P 1'
#
loop_
_entity.id
_entity.type
_entity.pdbx_description
1 polymer ?
#
loop_
_entity_poly.entity_id
_entity_poly.type
_entity_poly.pdbx_seq_one_letter_code
_entity_poly.pdbx_strand_id
1 'polypeptide(L)'
;MGSQEITINKSSEKSQHLAKARYHSYKLDRLPTLQEVLSRKTAPPVCLFNFYLYMRDRENTSEYLDFYLDVLEHEILCKAYVKDLKKLGLDVNIEYPEYERFRPGTSKNGNDKSKYNTFISVDSSVRRYLSSSSRGSNNTYTSGGREPSSRPDSPFSQNSNLGINLTEISIDGNNNNNNNNNNNNNNNNDKNQKNEGFRNSVRSNKTNITSSFHNRERPFTRDELRESAERIYFKYIFEGSEKEIILSRDIREKITHAIEEEGISQHKRDDPWIYYEAKKEIFTFMESEPFPRFLKCRAFGNMSQLQIIMRLFIGLFFLFLGFSIVLSLIFLDIKPKTIRLWSFIPIFLGVKSLITYLTKLSPLFVLLKISETTFFQFQCVMEPYIYSLHVKKGIKIFLQSLIISIIVTGIFVAVPGYRL
;
A
#
# COMPACT_ATOMS: atom_id res chain seq x y z
N MET A 1 -4.72 -27.64 12.90
CA MET A 1 -5.71 -26.60 13.27
C MET A 1 -5.09 -25.27 13.72
N GLY A 2 -3.83 -25.20 14.21
CA GLY A 2 -3.24 -23.93 14.69
C GLY A 2 -2.85 -22.88 13.65
N SER A 3 -2.52 -23.26 12.40
CA SER A 3 -2.04 -22.28 11.39
C SER A 3 -3.12 -21.37 10.81
N GLN A 4 -4.38 -21.84 10.76
CA GLN A 4 -5.51 -21.02 10.30
C GLN A 4 -5.92 -19.99 11.36
N GLU A 5 -5.86 -20.35 12.63
CA GLU A 5 -6.24 -19.48 13.75
C GLU A 5 -5.28 -18.29 13.91
N ILE A 6 -3.97 -18.52 13.74
CA ILE A 6 -2.94 -17.47 13.76
C ILE A 6 -3.12 -16.48 12.59
N THR A 7 -3.53 -16.96 11.42
CA THR A 7 -3.71 -16.12 10.22
C THR A 7 -4.96 -15.24 10.33
N ILE A 8 -6.04 -15.77 10.93
CA ILE A 8 -7.29 -15.04 11.18
C ILE A 8 -7.06 -13.93 12.23
N ASN A 9 -6.34 -14.22 13.32
CA ASN A 9 -6.05 -13.23 14.35
C ASN A 9 -5.17 -12.07 13.85
N LYS A 10 -4.15 -12.36 13.02
CA LYS A 10 -3.27 -11.33 12.45
C LYS A 10 -3.97 -10.42 11.42
N SER A 11 -4.97 -10.94 10.70
CA SER A 11 -5.85 -10.18 9.81
C SER A 11 -6.81 -9.27 10.58
N SER A 12 -7.37 -9.78 11.69
CA SER A 12 -8.26 -9.04 12.59
C SER A 12 -7.53 -7.88 13.29
N GLU A 13 -6.32 -8.11 13.81
CA GLU A 13 -5.51 -7.06 14.46
C GLU A 13 -5.07 -5.95 13.49
N LYS A 14 -4.65 -6.30 12.27
CA LYS A 14 -4.37 -5.29 11.22
C LYS A 14 -5.61 -4.48 10.86
N SER A 15 -6.77 -5.12 10.76
CA SER A 15 -8.05 -4.46 10.46
C SER A 15 -8.50 -3.52 11.60
N GLN A 16 -8.27 -3.91 12.86
CA GLN A 16 -8.51 -3.08 14.04
C GLN A 16 -7.52 -1.91 14.17
N HIS A 17 -6.24 -2.12 13.82
CA HIS A 17 -5.25 -1.05 13.74
C HIS A 17 -5.54 -0.05 12.61
N LEU A 18 -6.04 -0.53 11.46
CA LEU A 18 -6.51 0.29 10.34
C LEU A 18 -7.74 1.15 10.71
N ALA A 19 -8.61 0.65 11.58
CA ALA A 19 -9.73 1.44 12.13
C ALA A 19 -9.26 2.58 13.06
N LYS A 20 -8.06 2.47 13.66
CA LYS A 20 -7.45 3.49 14.52
C LYS A 20 -6.57 4.51 13.77
N ALA A 21 -6.24 4.27 12.50
CA ALA A 21 -5.49 5.23 11.69
C ALA A 21 -6.36 6.47 11.41
N ARG A 22 -5.92 7.66 11.86
CA ARG A 22 -6.62 8.92 11.62
C ARG A 22 -6.46 9.35 10.16
N TYR A 23 -7.39 8.97 9.31
CA TYR A 23 -7.50 9.53 7.96
C TYR A 23 -8.12 10.92 8.05
N HIS A 24 -7.31 11.97 7.83
CA HIS A 24 -7.83 13.31 7.61
C HIS A 24 -8.32 13.40 6.16
N SER A 25 -9.53 12.88 5.92
CA SER A 25 -10.19 13.00 4.63
C SER A 25 -10.84 14.38 4.52
N TYR A 26 -10.46 15.14 3.50
CA TYR A 26 -11.14 16.36 3.15
C TYR A 26 -12.44 16.01 2.41
N LYS A 27 -13.54 16.73 2.67
CA LYS A 27 -14.78 16.55 1.91
C LYS A 27 -14.54 17.01 0.47
N LEU A 28 -14.27 16.06 -0.41
CA LEU A 28 -14.17 16.28 -1.85
C LEU A 28 -15.50 15.92 -2.51
N ASP A 29 -15.96 16.74 -3.46
CA ASP A 29 -17.14 16.43 -4.30
C ASP A 29 -16.74 15.73 -5.62
N ARG A 30 -15.51 15.19 -5.68
CA ARG A 30 -14.94 14.53 -6.85
C ARG A 30 -14.08 13.33 -6.45
N LEU A 31 -13.72 12.52 -7.44
CA LEU A 31 -12.71 11.48 -7.26
C LEU A 31 -11.34 12.10 -6.91
N PRO A 32 -10.56 11.43 -6.04
CA PRO A 32 -9.24 11.93 -5.66
C PRO A 32 -8.24 11.81 -6.81
N THR A 33 -7.29 12.74 -6.84
CA THR A 33 -6.12 12.70 -7.74
C THR A 33 -5.03 11.80 -7.18
N LEU A 34 -4.11 11.33 -8.04
CA LEU A 34 -2.97 10.52 -7.61
C LEU A 34 -2.19 11.24 -6.52
N GLN A 35 -2.01 12.54 -6.69
CA GLN A 35 -1.32 13.39 -5.74
C GLN A 35 -1.97 13.44 -4.35
N GLU A 36 -3.30 13.52 -4.28
CA GLU A 36 -4.04 13.49 -3.02
C GLU A 36 -3.85 12.14 -2.29
N VAL A 37 -3.81 11.06 -3.05
CA VAL A 37 -3.53 9.71 -2.55
C VAL A 37 -2.10 9.61 -2.03
N LEU A 38 -1.09 10.03 -2.81
CA LEU A 38 0.32 10.02 -2.41
C LEU A 38 0.58 10.91 -1.20
N SER A 39 -0.12 12.05 -1.09
CA SER A 39 -0.04 12.95 0.07
C SER A 39 -0.81 12.47 1.31
N ARG A 40 -1.38 11.26 1.29
CA ARG A 40 -2.16 10.66 2.39
C ARG A 40 -3.39 11.50 2.80
N LYS A 41 -3.98 12.26 1.88
CA LYS A 41 -5.20 13.07 2.10
C LYS A 41 -6.51 12.31 1.88
N THR A 42 -6.42 11.03 1.54
CA THR A 42 -7.57 10.17 1.22
C THR A 42 -7.69 9.01 2.19
N ALA A 43 -8.92 8.53 2.39
CA ALA A 43 -9.23 7.40 3.25
C ALA A 43 -9.56 6.14 2.43
N PRO A 44 -9.61 4.95 3.09
CA PRO A 44 -10.09 3.73 2.45
C PRO A 44 -11.47 3.91 1.81
N PRO A 45 -11.72 3.35 0.61
CA PRO A 45 -10.91 2.37 -0.10
C PRO A 45 -9.85 2.96 -1.05
N VAL A 46 -9.73 4.28 -1.18
CA VAL A 46 -8.87 4.97 -2.15
C VAL A 46 -7.63 5.65 -1.52
N CYS A 47 -7.08 5.03 -0.47
CA CYS A 47 -5.89 5.51 0.23
C CYS A 47 -4.57 4.99 -0.37
N LEU A 48 -3.45 5.62 0.01
CA LEU A 48 -2.10 5.23 -0.43
C LEU A 48 -1.81 3.74 -0.22
N PHE A 49 -2.20 3.20 0.92
CA PHE A 49 -1.99 1.79 1.24
C PHE A 49 -2.74 0.86 0.28
N ASN A 50 -4.01 1.16 -0.02
CA ASN A 50 -4.77 0.37 -0.97
C ASN A 50 -4.28 0.53 -2.40
N PHE A 51 -3.74 1.70 -2.75
CA PHE A 51 -3.08 1.92 -4.03
C PHE A 51 -1.81 1.06 -4.15
N TYR A 52 -0.99 1.01 -3.10
CA TYR A 52 0.17 0.12 -3.02
C TYR A 52 -0.22 -1.35 -3.19
N LEU A 53 -1.23 -1.82 -2.45
CA LEU A 53 -1.73 -3.19 -2.61
C LEU A 53 -2.22 -3.46 -4.04
N TYR A 54 -2.86 -2.49 -4.68
CA TYR A 54 -3.31 -2.62 -6.06
C TYR A 54 -2.13 -2.74 -7.03
N MET A 55 -1.13 -1.86 -6.92
CA MET A 55 0.06 -1.91 -7.78
C MET A 55 0.85 -3.21 -7.61
N ARG A 56 0.92 -3.74 -6.39
CA ARG A 56 1.58 -5.01 -6.09
C ARG A 56 0.79 -6.22 -6.59
N ASP A 57 -0.49 -6.32 -6.25
CA ASP A 57 -1.27 -7.56 -6.45
C ASP A 57 -1.92 -7.65 -7.83
N ARG A 58 -2.10 -6.52 -8.53
CA ARG A 58 -2.81 -6.47 -9.82
C ARG A 58 -1.92 -6.05 -10.99
N GLU A 59 -1.09 -5.04 -10.78
CA GLU A 59 -0.28 -4.45 -11.85
C GLU A 59 1.16 -4.97 -11.85
N ASN A 60 1.61 -5.69 -10.81
CA ASN A 60 2.99 -6.17 -10.62
C ASN A 60 4.05 -5.08 -10.86
N THR A 61 3.75 -3.84 -10.46
CA THR A 61 4.59 -2.64 -10.67
C THR A 61 4.78 -1.87 -9.36
N SER A 62 4.89 -2.58 -8.24
CA SER A 62 5.05 -1.98 -6.91
C SER A 62 6.34 -1.16 -6.78
N GLU A 63 7.33 -1.46 -7.61
CA GLU A 63 8.67 -0.88 -7.67
C GLU A 63 8.60 0.61 -8.01
N TYR A 64 7.68 1.02 -8.87
CA TYR A 64 7.47 2.42 -9.27
C TYR A 64 7.04 3.29 -8.08
N LEU A 65 6.10 2.78 -7.29
CA LEU A 65 5.61 3.49 -6.10
C LEU A 65 6.66 3.47 -4.99
N ASP A 66 7.35 2.34 -4.79
CA ASP A 66 8.45 2.25 -3.83
C ASP A 66 9.58 3.24 -4.19
N PHE A 67 10.00 3.31 -5.46
CA PHE A 67 10.99 4.28 -5.94
C PHE A 67 10.54 5.70 -5.68
N TYR A 68 9.30 6.05 -6.03
CA TYR A 68 8.76 7.39 -5.80
C TYR A 68 8.81 7.78 -4.31
N LEU A 69 8.45 6.86 -3.41
CA LEU A 69 8.48 7.10 -1.97
C LEU A 69 9.92 7.18 -1.41
N ASP A 70 10.83 6.32 -1.86
CA ASP A 70 12.23 6.34 -1.45
C ASP A 70 12.92 7.65 -1.92
N VAL A 71 12.62 8.14 -3.13
CA VAL A 71 13.11 9.45 -3.62
C VAL A 71 12.55 10.59 -2.77
N LEU A 72 11.27 10.56 -2.40
CA LEU A 72 10.70 11.57 -1.51
C LEU A 72 11.37 11.59 -0.13
N GLU A 73 11.73 10.42 0.40
CA GLU A 73 12.48 10.30 1.65
C GLU A 73 13.87 10.92 1.51
N HIS A 74 14.59 10.63 0.41
CA HIS A 74 15.87 11.26 0.11
C HIS A 74 15.78 12.78 0.04
N GLU A 75 14.76 13.34 -0.60
CA GLU A 75 14.61 14.80 -0.62
C GLU A 75 14.25 15.41 0.75
N ILE A 76 13.57 14.66 1.63
CA ILE A 76 13.35 15.07 3.02
C ILE A 76 14.69 15.10 3.76
N LEU A 77 15.54 14.09 3.55
CA LEU A 77 16.89 14.02 4.12
C LEU A 77 17.74 15.22 3.70
N CYS A 78 17.83 15.54 2.41
CA CYS A 78 18.60 16.69 1.93
C CYS A 78 18.06 18.03 2.48
N LYS A 79 16.74 18.18 2.60
CA LYS A 79 16.14 19.39 3.20
C LYS A 79 16.43 19.51 4.69
N ALA A 80 16.44 18.38 5.42
CA ALA A 80 16.80 18.37 6.83
C ALA A 80 18.28 18.76 7.01
N TYR A 81 19.17 18.24 6.17
CA TYR A 81 20.58 18.65 6.13
C TYR A 81 20.76 20.16 5.92
N VAL A 82 20.11 20.74 4.91
CA VAL A 82 20.14 22.20 4.67
C VAL A 82 19.60 22.98 5.87
N LYS A 83 18.58 22.47 6.54
CA LYS A 83 18.04 23.10 7.75
C LYS A 83 19.06 23.06 8.89
N ASP A 84 19.80 21.98 9.04
CA ASP A 84 20.82 21.83 10.07
C ASP A 84 22.04 22.71 9.80
N LEU A 85 22.49 22.83 8.54
CA LEU A 85 23.53 23.80 8.15
C LEU A 85 23.16 25.23 8.53
N LYS A 86 21.91 25.64 8.25
CA LYS A 86 21.40 26.97 8.62
C LYS A 86 21.34 27.18 10.14
N LYS A 87 21.00 26.14 10.92
CA LYS A 87 21.04 26.22 12.39
C LYS A 87 22.46 26.35 12.93
N LEU A 88 23.43 25.73 12.27
CA LEU A 88 24.85 25.80 12.60
C LEU A 88 25.51 27.10 12.11
N GLY A 89 24.79 27.97 11.39
CA GLY A 89 25.32 29.22 10.85
C GLY A 89 26.25 29.03 9.64
N LEU A 90 26.25 27.84 9.03
CA LEU A 90 27.05 27.52 7.85
C LEU A 90 26.35 27.99 6.57
N ASP A 91 27.12 28.49 5.62
CA ASP A 91 26.60 28.85 4.30
C ASP A 91 26.37 27.60 3.45
N VAL A 92 25.11 27.39 3.05
CA VAL A 92 24.69 26.26 2.22
C VAL A 92 25.37 26.28 0.86
N ASN A 93 25.68 27.45 0.30
CA ASN A 93 26.32 27.54 -1.02
C ASN A 93 27.78 27.07 -0.99
N ILE A 94 28.41 27.09 0.18
CA ILE A 94 29.79 26.62 0.38
C ILE A 94 29.78 25.13 0.74
N GLU A 95 28.95 24.74 1.71
CA GLU A 95 28.95 23.38 2.24
C GLU A 95 28.19 22.37 1.37
N TYR A 96 27.22 22.86 0.58
CA TYR A 96 26.39 22.04 -0.31
C TYR A 96 26.05 22.78 -1.62
N PRO A 97 27.07 23.12 -2.43
CA PRO A 97 26.91 23.93 -3.64
C PRO A 97 25.97 23.29 -4.68
N GLU A 98 25.89 21.96 -4.70
CA GLU A 98 25.06 21.17 -5.61
C GLU A 98 23.56 21.43 -5.39
N TYR A 99 23.16 21.77 -4.16
CA TYR A 99 21.77 21.98 -3.76
C TYR A 99 21.06 23.06 -4.58
N GLU A 100 21.70 24.23 -4.76
CA GLU A 100 21.16 25.31 -5.58
C GLU A 100 21.60 25.20 -7.05
N ARG A 101 22.80 24.68 -7.32
CA ARG A 101 23.33 24.54 -8.69
C ARG A 101 22.41 23.71 -9.58
N PHE A 102 21.94 22.56 -9.10
CA PHE A 102 21.12 21.63 -9.87
C PHE A 102 19.62 21.82 -9.65
N ARG A 103 19.23 22.87 -8.92
CA ARG A 103 17.83 23.16 -8.67
C ARG A 103 17.10 23.44 -9.99
N PRO A 104 16.08 22.64 -10.36
CA PRO A 104 15.37 22.86 -11.60
C PRO A 104 14.63 24.22 -11.55
N GLY A 105 14.48 24.90 -12.69
CA GLY A 105 13.73 26.16 -12.77
C GLY A 105 14.50 27.45 -12.44
N THR A 106 15.81 27.40 -12.24
CA THR A 106 16.69 28.58 -12.14
C THR A 106 16.94 29.27 -13.50
N SER A 107 16.49 28.67 -14.62
CA SER A 107 16.57 29.27 -15.96
C SER A 107 15.66 30.51 -16.08
N LYS A 108 16.15 31.57 -16.75
CA LYS A 108 15.50 32.89 -16.86
C LYS A 108 14.19 32.90 -17.68
N ASN A 109 13.80 31.80 -18.33
CA ASN A 109 12.58 31.75 -19.15
C ASN A 109 11.32 31.45 -18.31
N GLY A 110 10.33 32.34 -18.39
CA GLY A 110 9.18 32.43 -17.47
C GLY A 110 8.14 31.30 -17.53
N ASN A 111 8.11 30.49 -18.60
CA ASN A 111 7.05 29.50 -18.79
C ASN A 111 7.29 28.18 -18.03
N ASP A 112 8.55 27.78 -17.83
CA ASP A 112 8.89 26.53 -17.11
C ASP A 112 8.85 26.67 -15.58
N LYS A 113 8.99 27.90 -15.07
CA LYS A 113 8.91 28.18 -13.62
C LYS A 113 7.55 27.83 -13.01
N SER A 114 6.45 28.05 -13.74
CA SER A 114 5.09 27.82 -13.23
C SER A 114 4.78 26.32 -13.02
N LYS A 115 5.11 25.48 -14.00
CA LYS A 115 4.92 24.02 -13.90
C LYS A 115 5.83 23.40 -12.82
N TYR A 116 7.08 23.86 -12.73
CA TYR A 116 8.03 23.44 -11.70
C TYR A 116 7.57 23.81 -10.28
N ASN A 117 7.19 25.09 -10.05
CA ASN A 117 6.75 25.56 -8.73
C ASN A 117 5.49 24.84 -8.26
N THR A 118 4.58 24.50 -9.18
CA THR A 118 3.38 23.71 -8.88
C THR A 118 3.76 22.32 -8.37
N PHE A 119 4.63 21.59 -9.08
CA PHE A 119 5.07 20.25 -8.67
C PHE A 119 5.81 20.26 -7.32
N ILE A 120 6.65 21.26 -7.05
CA ILE A 120 7.38 21.44 -5.77
C ILE A 120 6.45 21.76 -4.59
N SER A 121 5.49 22.67 -4.77
CA SER A 121 4.51 23.03 -3.74
C SER A 121 3.66 21.82 -3.33
N VAL A 122 3.26 21.07 -4.36
CA VAL A 122 2.49 19.85 -4.28
C VAL A 122 3.26 18.74 -3.55
N ASP A 123 4.54 18.57 -3.87
CA ASP A 123 5.45 17.65 -3.19
C ASP A 123 5.73 18.06 -1.73
N SER A 124 5.87 19.36 -1.47
CA SER A 124 5.99 19.90 -0.10
C SER A 124 4.76 19.57 0.76
N SER A 125 3.59 19.36 0.15
CA SER A 125 2.42 18.85 0.87
C SER A 125 2.54 17.36 1.20
N VAL A 126 2.96 16.51 0.27
CA VAL A 126 3.21 15.07 0.50
C VAL A 126 4.23 14.87 1.62
N ARG A 127 5.33 15.61 1.54
CA ARG A 127 6.43 15.56 2.53
C ARG A 127 5.96 15.94 3.92
N ARG A 128 5.16 17.01 4.07
CA ARG A 128 4.60 17.39 5.38
C ARG A 128 3.81 16.25 6.03
N TYR A 129 3.04 15.48 5.25
CA TYR A 129 2.27 14.35 5.77
C TYR A 129 3.11 13.10 6.07
N LEU A 130 4.15 12.84 5.27
CA LEU A 130 5.14 11.80 5.58
C LEU A 130 5.89 12.14 6.87
N SER A 131 6.33 13.39 7.05
CA SER A 131 6.98 13.86 8.27
C SER A 131 6.04 13.94 9.49
N SER A 132 4.76 14.28 9.29
CA SER A 132 3.77 14.34 10.38
C SER A 132 3.23 12.97 10.80
N SER A 133 3.29 11.97 9.92
CA SER A 133 2.96 10.58 10.29
C SER A 133 3.91 10.02 11.36
N SER A 134 5.08 10.63 11.54
CA SER A 134 6.03 10.33 12.63
C SER A 134 5.82 11.17 13.89
N ARG A 135 4.89 12.15 13.90
CA ARG A 135 4.57 13.02 15.06
C ARG A 135 3.42 12.49 15.93
N GLY A 136 2.87 11.33 15.61
CA GLY A 136 1.64 10.79 16.22
C GLY A 136 1.86 9.75 17.32
N SER A 137 2.85 9.92 18.21
CA SER A 137 3.07 8.99 19.34
C SER A 137 3.49 9.73 20.62
N ASN A 138 2.66 10.65 21.11
CA ASN A 138 2.74 11.10 22.50
C ASN A 138 1.45 10.67 23.21
N ASN A 139 1.47 9.49 23.82
CA ASN A 139 0.64 9.16 24.97
C ASN A 139 1.45 8.23 25.87
N THR A 140 1.80 8.75 27.05
CA THR A 140 2.22 8.04 28.26
C THR A 140 1.46 6.74 28.45
N TYR A 141 2.14 5.59 28.52
CA TYR A 141 1.89 4.45 29.44
C TYR A 141 3.06 3.44 29.41
N THR A 142 3.67 3.26 30.58
CA THR A 142 4.28 2.04 31.17
C THR A 142 4.87 0.93 30.28
N SER A 143 6.19 0.75 30.46
CA SER A 143 7.03 -0.45 30.35
C SER A 143 6.45 -1.74 29.74
N GLY A 144 7.10 -2.20 28.67
CA GLY A 144 7.06 -3.58 28.19
C GLY A 144 6.31 -3.76 26.87
N GLY A 145 6.96 -3.44 25.74
CA GLY A 145 6.40 -3.73 24.42
C GLY A 145 7.21 -3.12 23.29
N ARG A 146 7.56 -3.94 22.29
CA ARG A 146 8.29 -3.54 21.08
C ARG A 146 7.56 -2.39 20.37
N GLU A 147 8.24 -1.26 20.20
CA GLU A 147 7.75 -0.11 19.42
C GLU A 147 7.66 -0.43 17.91
N PRO A 148 6.74 0.24 17.16
CA PRO A 148 6.34 -0.19 15.83
C PRO A 148 7.09 0.52 14.71
N SER A 149 7.50 -0.24 13.68
CA SER A 149 7.82 0.32 12.37
C SER A 149 6.52 0.70 11.64
N SER A 150 6.45 1.92 11.13
CA SER A 150 5.34 2.45 10.34
C SER A 150 5.45 2.10 8.84
N ARG A 151 6.18 1.02 8.53
CA ARG A 151 6.39 0.46 7.19
C ARG A 151 5.47 -0.75 7.04
N PRO A 152 4.75 -0.94 5.92
CA PRO A 152 4.21 -2.25 5.61
C PRO A 152 5.40 -3.16 5.31
N ASP A 153 5.70 -4.11 6.20
CA ASP A 153 6.52 -5.25 5.81
C ASP A 153 5.82 -5.99 4.67
N SER A 154 6.55 -6.19 3.57
CA SER A 154 6.13 -6.97 2.42
C SER A 154 5.70 -8.38 2.86
N PRO A 155 4.45 -8.80 2.60
CA PRO A 155 3.98 -10.12 2.99
C PRO A 155 4.37 -11.13 1.91
N PHE A 156 5.65 -11.47 1.78
CA PHE A 156 6.14 -12.72 1.18
C PHE A 156 7.67 -12.82 1.38
N SER A 157 8.07 -13.49 2.46
CA SER A 157 9.39 -14.11 2.59
C SER A 157 9.26 -15.26 3.60
N GLN A 158 8.56 -16.32 3.20
CA GLN A 158 8.62 -17.62 3.86
C GLN A 158 8.90 -18.71 2.83
N ASN A 159 10.14 -19.19 2.88
CA ASN A 159 10.64 -20.53 2.61
C ASN A 159 10.57 -21.14 1.20
N SER A 160 11.76 -21.23 0.59
CA SER A 160 12.19 -22.44 -0.12
C SER A 160 13.49 -22.94 0.53
N ASN A 161 13.38 -23.73 1.60
CA ASN A 161 14.46 -24.58 2.09
C ASN A 161 14.08 -26.02 1.76
N LEU A 162 14.67 -26.57 0.71
CA LEU A 162 14.78 -28.01 0.49
C LEU A 162 16.21 -28.37 0.89
N GLY A 163 16.35 -29.12 1.99
CA GLY A 163 17.63 -29.39 2.64
C GLY A 163 18.43 -30.53 2.00
N ILE A 164 19.73 -30.55 2.32
CA ILE A 164 20.53 -31.76 2.41
C ILE A 164 21.31 -31.71 3.73
N ASN A 165 21.21 -32.83 4.45
CA ASN A 165 21.66 -33.15 5.81
C ASN A 165 23.18 -33.12 6.02
N LEU A 166 23.60 -32.90 7.28
CA LEU A 166 24.56 -33.77 7.98
C LEU A 166 24.39 -33.65 9.51
N THR A 167 23.67 -34.64 10.05
CA THR A 167 23.86 -35.36 11.34
C THR A 167 24.53 -34.66 12.53
N GLU A 168 23.73 -34.40 13.57
CA GLU A 168 24.14 -34.48 14.98
C GLU A 168 23.55 -35.76 15.60
N ILE A 169 24.40 -36.55 16.24
CA ILE A 169 24.03 -37.70 17.08
C ILE A 169 24.12 -37.26 18.54
N SER A 170 23.03 -37.49 19.26
CA SER A 170 22.83 -37.31 20.69
C SER A 170 23.80 -38.12 21.56
N ILE A 171 24.00 -37.73 22.82
CA ILE A 171 23.88 -38.60 24.02
C ILE A 171 23.93 -37.74 25.31
N ASP A 172 23.15 -38.22 26.28
CA ASP A 172 22.87 -37.75 27.64
C ASP A 172 24.07 -37.54 28.58
N GLY A 173 23.83 -36.69 29.60
CA GLY A 173 23.88 -37.16 30.98
C GLY A 173 25.13 -36.89 31.84
N ASN A 174 24.86 -36.24 32.97
CA ASN A 174 25.46 -36.43 34.31
C ASN A 174 26.66 -35.57 34.79
N ASN A 175 26.38 -34.87 35.89
CA ASN A 175 27.20 -34.62 37.09
C ASN A 175 28.72 -34.84 37.02
N ASN A 176 29.51 -33.82 37.38
CA ASN A 176 30.19 -33.78 38.69
C ASN A 176 31.05 -32.53 38.90
N ASN A 177 31.16 -32.18 40.18
CA ASN A 177 32.08 -31.23 40.79
C ASN A 177 33.54 -31.38 40.31
N ASN A 178 34.27 -30.27 40.21
CA ASN A 178 35.37 -29.96 41.15
C ASN A 178 36.17 -28.71 40.72
N ASN A 179 36.36 -27.84 41.72
CA ASN A 179 37.59 -27.15 42.09
C ASN A 179 38.78 -27.20 41.09
N ASN A 180 39.30 -26.04 40.71
CA ASN A 180 40.50 -25.45 41.33
C ASN A 180 41.04 -24.27 40.52
N ASN A 181 41.19 -23.15 41.24
CA ASN A 181 42.41 -22.36 41.40
C ASN A 181 43.42 -22.16 40.27
N ASN A 182 43.97 -20.93 40.34
CA ASN A 182 45.30 -20.49 39.94
C ASN A 182 45.49 -20.29 38.45
N ASN A 183 46.26 -19.33 37.96
CA ASN A 183 46.94 -18.11 38.40
C ASN A 183 47.83 -17.81 37.19
N ASN A 184 48.26 -16.55 37.04
CA ASN A 184 49.49 -16.18 36.31
C ASN A 184 49.47 -16.42 34.79
N ASN A 185 50.22 -15.72 33.95
CA ASN A 185 50.88 -14.42 33.93
C ASN A 185 51.47 -14.37 32.50
N ASN A 186 51.84 -13.17 32.09
CA ASN A 186 52.93 -12.88 31.15
C ASN A 186 52.74 -13.08 29.64
N ASN A 187 52.80 -11.92 28.97
CA ASN A 187 53.83 -11.52 27.99
C ASN A 187 54.18 -12.51 26.87
N ASN A 188 53.96 -12.12 25.61
CA ASN A 188 54.97 -11.41 24.83
C ASN A 188 54.52 -11.14 23.37
N ASN A 189 55.05 -10.02 22.87
CA ASN A 189 55.34 -9.61 21.50
C ASN A 189 55.14 -10.64 20.37
N ASP A 190 54.56 -10.17 19.25
CA ASP A 190 55.21 -10.33 17.95
C ASP A 190 54.73 -9.29 16.91
N LYS A 191 55.71 -8.73 16.19
CA LYS A 191 55.54 -7.92 14.98
C LYS A 191 55.56 -8.86 13.77
N ASN A 192 54.63 -8.73 12.82
CA ASN A 192 54.95 -8.61 11.38
C ASN A 192 53.73 -8.55 10.43
N GLN A 193 53.80 -7.55 9.54
CA GLN A 193 53.50 -7.54 8.10
C GLN A 193 52.23 -8.18 7.48
N LYS A 194 51.51 -7.30 6.77
CA LYS A 194 50.86 -7.42 5.44
C LYS A 194 50.07 -8.69 5.13
N ASN A 195 48.76 -8.50 4.94
CA ASN A 195 48.07 -9.06 3.77
C ASN A 195 46.79 -8.29 3.44
N GLU A 196 46.62 -8.02 2.15
CA GLU A 196 45.37 -7.58 1.53
C GLU A 196 44.30 -8.66 1.68
N GLY A 197 43.04 -8.24 1.83
CA GLY A 197 41.94 -9.18 2.03
C GLY A 197 40.59 -8.47 2.16
N PHE A 198 40.00 -8.19 1.01
CA PHE A 198 38.59 -7.90 0.80
C PHE A 198 37.72 -8.91 1.58
N ARG A 199 36.94 -8.47 2.59
CA ARG A 199 35.56 -8.91 2.90
C ARG A 199 35.04 -8.44 4.27
N ASN A 200 33.90 -7.78 4.19
CA ASN A 200 32.67 -7.99 4.97
C ASN A 200 32.71 -7.82 6.49
N SER A 201 32.28 -6.63 6.94
CA SER A 201 31.33 -6.52 8.04
C SER A 201 30.56 -5.20 7.95
N VAL A 202 29.52 -5.17 7.11
CA VAL A 202 28.43 -4.19 7.26
C VAL A 202 27.15 -4.97 7.49
N ARG A 203 27.06 -5.53 8.68
CA ARG A 203 25.79 -5.84 9.31
C ARG A 203 25.65 -4.88 10.46
N SER A 204 24.79 -3.87 10.31
CA SER A 204 23.80 -3.50 11.32
C SER A 204 22.90 -2.35 10.87
N ASN A 205 21.61 -2.55 11.12
CA ASN A 205 20.55 -1.55 11.29
C ASN A 205 19.82 -1.03 10.05
N LYS A 206 19.23 -1.99 9.32
CA LYS A 206 17.94 -1.78 8.64
C LYS A 206 16.88 -1.49 9.71
N THR A 207 16.03 -0.49 9.44
CA THR A 207 14.82 -0.05 10.19
C THR A 207 15.05 0.90 11.37
N ASN A 208 15.10 2.22 11.14
CA ASN A 208 14.60 3.29 12.03
C ASN A 208 14.79 4.74 11.48
N ILE A 209 14.90 4.93 10.16
CA ILE A 209 15.18 6.27 9.60
C ILE A 209 13.92 7.17 9.67
N THR A 210 12.71 6.62 9.61
CA THR A 210 11.47 7.41 9.51
C THR A 210 10.87 7.91 10.83
N SER A 211 11.20 7.31 11.98
CA SER A 211 10.62 7.69 13.29
C SER A 211 11.36 8.83 14.00
N SER A 212 12.53 9.27 13.51
CA SER A 212 13.43 10.12 14.31
C SER A 212 13.80 11.48 13.71
N PHE A 213 13.18 11.96 12.62
CA PHE A 213 13.57 13.24 12.00
C PHE A 213 13.45 14.49 12.91
N HIS A 214 12.70 14.42 14.02
CA HIS A 214 12.44 15.57 14.89
C HIS A 214 13.04 15.49 16.30
N ASN A 215 13.44 14.30 16.77
CA ASN A 215 14.13 14.08 18.04
C ASN A 215 15.52 13.49 17.76
N ARG A 216 16.35 14.25 17.04
CA ARG A 216 17.73 13.84 16.73
C ARG A 216 18.71 14.74 17.46
N GLU A 217 19.64 14.10 18.16
CA GLU A 217 20.74 14.75 18.89
C GLU A 217 21.89 15.15 17.95
N ARG A 218 22.00 14.52 16.76
CA ARG A 218 23.05 14.80 15.78
C ARG A 218 22.52 15.37 14.46
N PRO A 219 23.22 16.33 13.84
CA PRO A 219 22.91 16.82 12.49
C PRO A 219 23.15 15.72 11.44
N PHE A 220 22.44 15.80 10.32
CA PHE A 220 22.70 14.94 9.16
C PHE A 220 24.10 15.19 8.59
N THR A 221 24.75 14.15 8.08
CA THR A 221 26.04 14.26 7.39
C THR A 221 25.87 14.09 5.89
N ARG A 222 26.78 14.67 5.11
CA ARG A 222 26.80 14.51 3.64
C ARG A 222 26.94 13.03 3.22
N ASP A 223 27.64 12.22 4.01
CA ASP A 223 27.74 10.78 3.79
C ASP A 223 26.38 10.07 3.86
N GLU A 224 25.47 10.47 4.75
CA GLU A 224 24.12 9.89 4.84
C GLU A 224 23.27 10.23 3.60
N LEU A 225 23.46 11.43 3.03
CA LEU A 225 22.82 11.84 1.79
C LEU A 225 23.33 11.00 0.62
N ARG A 226 24.66 10.87 0.52
CA ARG A 226 25.32 10.04 -0.49
C ARG A 226 24.89 8.58 -0.41
N GLU A 227 24.89 7.98 0.78
CA GLU A 227 24.45 6.59 0.97
C GLU A 227 22.97 6.42 0.56
N SER A 228 22.12 7.39 0.88
CA SER A 228 20.73 7.38 0.47
C SER A 228 20.57 7.45 -1.05
N ALA A 229 21.35 8.28 -1.74
CA ALA A 229 21.33 8.37 -3.20
C ALA A 229 21.81 7.06 -3.84
N GLU A 230 23.02 6.59 -3.49
CA GLU A 230 23.57 5.34 -4.01
C GLU A 230 22.63 4.14 -3.79
N ARG A 231 22.01 4.05 -2.62
CA ARG A 231 21.04 2.99 -2.32
C ARG A 231 19.83 3.01 -3.25
N ILE A 232 19.30 4.19 -3.59
CA ILE A 232 18.18 4.31 -4.54
C ILE A 232 18.64 3.89 -5.94
N TYR A 233 19.82 4.33 -6.36
CA TYR A 233 20.40 3.98 -7.64
C TYR A 233 20.58 2.47 -7.83
N PHE A 234 21.34 1.81 -6.94
CA PHE A 234 21.62 0.37 -7.05
C PHE A 234 20.38 -0.51 -6.91
N LYS A 235 19.34 -0.01 -6.25
CA LYS A 235 18.11 -0.76 -6.02
C LYS A 235 17.14 -0.71 -7.20
N TYR A 236 17.07 0.41 -7.92
CA TYR A 236 16.02 0.66 -8.91
C TYR A 236 16.52 0.97 -10.32
N ILE A 237 17.68 1.62 -10.46
CA ILE A 237 18.13 2.21 -11.74
C ILE A 237 19.28 1.41 -12.33
N PHE A 238 20.12 0.81 -11.49
CA PHE A 238 21.22 -0.04 -11.93
C PHE A 238 20.71 -1.22 -12.77
N GLU A 239 21.39 -1.47 -13.89
CA GLU A 239 21.03 -2.53 -14.83
C GLU A 239 21.14 -3.91 -14.17
N GLY A 240 20.06 -4.69 -14.20
CA GLY A 240 20.03 -6.00 -13.55
C GLY A 240 19.75 -5.95 -12.04
N SER A 241 19.28 -4.81 -11.50
CA SER A 241 18.79 -4.73 -10.13
C SER A 241 17.49 -5.53 -9.94
N GLU A 242 17.30 -6.14 -8.76
CA GLU A 242 16.11 -6.97 -8.46
C GLU A 242 14.79 -6.20 -8.59
N LYS A 243 14.83 -4.87 -8.43
CA LYS A 243 13.67 -3.98 -8.49
C LYS A 243 13.83 -2.93 -9.61
N GLU A 244 14.42 -3.34 -10.72
CA GLU A 244 14.67 -2.45 -11.84
C GLU A 244 13.37 -1.81 -12.35
N ILE A 245 13.37 -0.48 -12.44
CA ILE A 245 12.26 0.31 -13.01
C ILE A 245 12.54 0.66 -14.47
N ILE A 246 11.50 0.66 -15.30
CA ILE A 246 11.60 1.05 -16.70
C ILE A 246 11.53 2.59 -16.76
N LEU A 247 12.60 3.19 -17.27
CA LEU A 247 12.75 4.62 -17.46
C LEU A 247 13.25 4.89 -18.88
N SER A 248 13.03 6.11 -19.37
CA SER A 248 13.65 6.58 -20.61
C SER A 248 15.17 6.49 -20.53
N ARG A 249 15.82 6.01 -21.60
CA ARG A 249 17.28 5.79 -21.66
C ARG A 249 18.07 7.04 -21.29
N ASP A 250 17.68 8.17 -21.87
CA ASP A 250 18.29 9.48 -21.58
C ASP A 250 18.30 9.82 -20.08
N ILE A 251 17.22 9.50 -19.36
CA ILE A 251 17.10 9.81 -17.92
C ILE A 251 17.97 8.85 -17.10
N ARG A 252 17.96 7.57 -17.46
CA ARG A 252 18.81 6.56 -16.82
C ARG A 252 20.28 6.89 -17.01
N GLU A 253 20.72 7.14 -18.24
CA GLU A 253 22.09 7.50 -18.57
C GLU A 253 22.52 8.76 -17.81
N LYS A 254 21.70 9.81 -17.77
CA LYS A 254 22.01 11.02 -16.95
C LYS A 254 22.23 10.70 -15.48
N ILE A 255 21.43 9.80 -14.90
CA ILE A 255 21.55 9.43 -13.49
C ILE A 255 22.78 8.54 -13.29
N THR A 256 23.01 7.58 -14.18
CA THR A 256 24.20 6.72 -14.19
C THR A 256 25.47 7.55 -14.31
N HIS A 257 25.57 8.46 -15.28
CA HIS A 257 26.70 9.39 -15.40
C HIS A 257 26.87 10.26 -14.16
N ALA A 258 25.77 10.72 -13.54
CA ALA A 258 25.85 11.53 -12.33
C ALA A 258 26.32 10.78 -11.06
N ILE A 259 26.19 9.45 -11.03
CA ILE A 259 26.50 8.61 -9.87
C ILE A 259 27.78 7.78 -10.08
N GLU A 260 28.02 7.30 -11.29
CA GLU A 260 29.12 6.41 -11.68
C GLU A 260 30.30 7.11 -12.38
N GLU A 261 30.07 8.18 -13.17
CA GLU A 261 31.14 8.79 -13.97
C GLU A 261 32.03 9.71 -13.11
N GLU A 262 33.08 9.10 -12.56
CA GLU A 262 34.22 9.74 -11.92
C GLU A 262 35.26 10.19 -12.96
N GLY A 263 35.83 11.38 -12.75
CA GLY A 263 37.06 11.75 -13.43
C GLY A 263 37.92 12.80 -12.73
N ILE A 264 37.32 13.83 -12.11
CA ILE A 264 38.13 15.01 -11.70
C ILE A 264 37.70 15.63 -10.34
N SER A 265 36.58 15.27 -9.72
CA SER A 265 36.19 15.88 -8.43
C SER A 265 35.54 14.89 -7.48
N GLN A 266 36.09 14.77 -6.28
CA GLN A 266 35.82 13.78 -5.22
C GLN A 266 34.37 13.73 -4.66
N HIS A 267 33.37 14.27 -5.33
CA HIS A 267 32.01 14.38 -4.78
C HIS A 267 30.99 13.73 -5.72
N LYS A 268 30.59 12.50 -5.38
CA LYS A 268 29.42 11.82 -5.97
C LYS A 268 28.18 12.66 -5.74
N ARG A 269 27.32 12.77 -6.76
CA ARG A 269 26.14 13.62 -6.72
C ARG A 269 25.10 13.08 -5.72
N ASP A 270 24.79 13.88 -4.71
CA ASP A 270 23.88 13.55 -3.60
C ASP A 270 22.79 14.61 -3.39
N ASP A 271 22.55 15.47 -4.39
CA ASP A 271 21.52 16.50 -4.36
C ASP A 271 20.10 15.96 -4.49
N PRO A 272 19.09 16.64 -3.90
CA PRO A 272 17.69 16.21 -3.98
C PRO A 272 17.13 16.21 -5.40
N TRP A 273 17.84 16.77 -6.38
CA TRP A 273 17.37 16.93 -7.75
C TRP A 273 17.85 15.83 -8.69
N ILE A 274 18.75 14.95 -8.23
CA ILE A 274 19.33 13.88 -9.06
C ILE A 274 18.26 12.96 -9.66
N TYR A 275 17.21 12.64 -8.90
CA TYR A 275 16.09 11.81 -9.35
C TYR A 275 14.87 12.61 -9.84
N TYR A 276 14.99 13.92 -10.02
CA TYR A 276 13.84 14.77 -10.33
C TYR A 276 13.15 14.38 -11.67
N GLU A 277 13.94 14.15 -12.71
CA GLU A 277 13.43 13.74 -14.04
C GLU A 277 12.74 12.36 -13.98
N ALA A 278 13.41 11.36 -13.38
CA ALA A 278 12.87 10.01 -13.22
C ALA A 278 11.58 10.00 -12.36
N LYS A 279 11.56 10.76 -11.26
CA LYS A 279 10.38 10.88 -10.40
C LYS A 279 9.18 11.46 -11.16
N LYS A 280 9.41 12.42 -12.05
CA LYS A 280 8.36 13.04 -12.88
C LYS A 280 7.82 12.06 -13.93
N GLU A 281 8.71 11.31 -14.59
CA GLU A 281 8.32 10.27 -15.55
C GLU A 281 7.46 9.21 -14.85
N ILE A 282 7.90 8.70 -13.71
CA ILE A 282 7.18 7.69 -12.93
C ILE A 282 5.85 8.22 -12.40
N PHE A 283 5.79 9.46 -11.93
CA PHE A 283 4.52 10.06 -11.53
C PHE A 283 3.53 10.11 -12.71
N THR A 284 4.01 10.53 -13.88
CA THR A 284 3.19 10.63 -15.10
C THR A 284 2.68 9.25 -15.52
N PHE A 285 3.56 8.24 -15.51
CA PHE A 285 3.21 6.84 -15.77
C PHE A 285 2.15 6.33 -14.79
N MET A 286 2.35 6.53 -13.49
CA MET A 286 1.38 6.11 -12.46
C MET A 286 0.03 6.83 -12.63
N GLU A 287 0.04 8.10 -13.01
CA GLU A 287 -1.16 8.91 -13.20
C GLU A 287 -1.96 8.50 -14.45
N SER A 288 -1.28 8.14 -15.54
CA SER A 288 -1.93 7.77 -16.80
C SER A 288 -2.49 6.35 -16.80
N GLU A 289 -1.75 5.37 -16.25
CA GLU A 289 -2.02 3.95 -16.46
C GLU A 289 -2.68 3.25 -15.25
N PRO A 290 -1.97 2.99 -14.13
CA PRO A 290 -2.51 2.20 -13.03
C PRO A 290 -3.51 2.99 -12.19
N PHE A 291 -3.36 4.31 -12.03
CA PHE A 291 -4.21 5.08 -11.13
C PHE A 291 -5.68 5.16 -11.57
N PRO A 292 -6.02 5.41 -12.85
CA PRO A 292 -7.40 5.37 -13.31
C PRO A 292 -8.03 3.98 -13.19
N ARG A 293 -7.24 2.90 -13.41
CA ARG A 293 -7.70 1.52 -13.21
C ARG A 293 -7.98 1.23 -11.73
N PHE A 294 -7.07 1.65 -10.83
CA PHE A 294 -7.25 1.57 -9.39
C PHE A 294 -8.55 2.27 -8.93
N LEU A 295 -8.77 3.52 -9.37
CA LEU A 295 -9.99 4.25 -9.04
C LEU A 295 -11.21 3.51 -9.58
N LYS A 296 -11.19 3.00 -10.82
CA LYS A 296 -12.32 2.24 -11.35
C LYS A 296 -12.63 1.00 -10.51
N CYS A 297 -11.61 0.26 -10.09
CA CYS A 297 -11.75 -0.94 -9.28
C CYS A 297 -12.25 -0.66 -7.85
N ARG A 298 -11.76 0.39 -7.19
CA ARG A 298 -12.06 0.68 -5.77
C ARG A 298 -13.20 1.68 -5.56
N ALA A 299 -13.46 2.58 -6.51
CA ALA A 299 -14.52 3.59 -6.39
C ALA A 299 -15.88 3.08 -6.83
N PHE A 300 -15.96 2.20 -7.84
CA PHE A 300 -17.24 1.81 -8.44
C PHE A 300 -17.80 0.45 -8.01
N GLY A 301 -16.97 -0.42 -7.43
CA GLY A 301 -17.39 -1.72 -6.90
C GLY A 301 -17.11 -1.83 -5.40
N ASN A 302 -17.89 -2.67 -4.73
CA ASN A 302 -17.66 -3.01 -3.31
C ASN A 302 -17.45 -4.51 -3.08
N MET A 303 -17.29 -5.28 -4.15
CA MET A 303 -17.20 -6.73 -4.13
C MET A 303 -15.95 -7.25 -4.82
N SER A 304 -15.44 -8.37 -4.29
CA SER A 304 -14.40 -9.16 -4.93
C SER A 304 -14.93 -9.86 -6.19
N GLN A 305 -14.02 -10.20 -7.10
CA GLN A 305 -14.34 -10.93 -8.33
C GLN A 305 -15.03 -12.28 -8.05
N LEU A 306 -14.61 -12.98 -6.98
CA LEU A 306 -15.18 -14.26 -6.61
C LEU A 306 -16.61 -14.12 -6.07
N GLN A 307 -16.88 -13.13 -5.21
CA GLN A 307 -18.25 -12.87 -4.73
C GLN A 307 -19.20 -12.48 -5.87
N ILE A 308 -18.72 -11.74 -6.87
CA ILE A 308 -19.51 -11.39 -8.06
C ILE A 308 -19.97 -12.68 -8.77
N ILE A 309 -19.04 -13.60 -9.05
CA ILE A 309 -19.35 -14.88 -9.72
C ILE A 309 -20.28 -15.73 -8.86
N MET A 310 -20.03 -15.84 -7.55
CA MET A 310 -20.91 -16.61 -6.64
C MET A 310 -22.36 -16.10 -6.65
N ARG A 311 -22.56 -14.78 -6.75
CA ARG A 311 -23.90 -14.18 -6.81
C ARG A 311 -24.63 -14.45 -8.12
N LEU A 312 -23.92 -14.72 -9.20
CA LEU A 312 -24.55 -15.20 -10.44
C LEU A 312 -25.21 -16.56 -10.18
N PHE A 313 -24.47 -17.52 -9.63
CA PHE A 313 -24.99 -18.86 -9.34
C PHE A 313 -26.12 -18.84 -8.30
N ILE A 314 -25.94 -18.09 -7.21
CA ILE A 314 -26.98 -17.89 -6.20
C ILE A 314 -28.22 -17.24 -6.82
N GLY A 315 -28.04 -16.25 -7.71
CA GLY A 315 -29.15 -15.59 -8.38
C GLY A 315 -29.96 -16.54 -9.24
N LEU A 316 -29.29 -17.36 -10.05
CA LEU A 316 -29.92 -18.38 -10.90
C LEU A 316 -30.63 -19.46 -10.06
N PHE A 317 -30.00 -19.92 -8.98
CA PHE A 317 -30.58 -20.92 -8.09
C PHE A 317 -31.88 -20.43 -7.42
N PHE A 318 -31.88 -19.21 -6.87
CA PHE A 318 -33.07 -18.65 -6.24
C PHE A 318 -34.18 -18.31 -7.23
N LEU A 319 -33.83 -17.89 -8.46
CA LEU A 319 -34.83 -17.72 -9.52
C LEU A 319 -35.46 -19.04 -9.92
N PHE A 320 -34.67 -20.11 -10.09
CA PHE A 320 -35.18 -21.44 -10.37
C PHE A 320 -36.15 -21.88 -9.27
N LEU A 321 -35.74 -21.79 -8.00
CA LEU A 321 -36.59 -22.12 -6.85
C LEU A 321 -37.88 -21.30 -6.81
N GLY A 322 -37.79 -19.99 -7.04
CA GLY A 322 -38.95 -19.10 -7.03
C GLY A 322 -39.96 -19.42 -8.14
N PHE A 323 -39.47 -19.72 -9.34
CA PHE A 323 -40.31 -20.14 -10.46
C PHE A 323 -40.90 -21.53 -10.24
N SER A 324 -40.13 -22.49 -9.71
CA SER A 324 -40.65 -23.81 -9.37
C SER A 324 -41.80 -23.70 -8.35
N ILE A 325 -41.62 -22.94 -7.27
CA ILE A 325 -42.66 -22.75 -6.25
C ILE A 325 -43.92 -22.12 -6.87
N VAL A 326 -43.79 -21.03 -7.62
CA VAL A 326 -44.97 -20.34 -8.15
C VAL A 326 -45.69 -21.18 -9.21
N LEU A 327 -44.97 -21.90 -10.06
CA LEU A 327 -45.55 -22.80 -11.06
C LEU A 327 -46.26 -23.98 -10.38
N SER A 328 -45.66 -24.60 -9.36
CA SER A 328 -46.31 -25.65 -8.58
C SER A 328 -47.60 -25.16 -7.91
N LEU A 329 -47.62 -23.94 -7.34
CA LEU A 329 -48.81 -23.35 -6.74
C LEU A 329 -49.90 -23.00 -7.77
N ILE A 330 -49.52 -22.63 -8.99
CA ILE A 330 -50.44 -22.38 -10.11
C ILE A 330 -51.06 -23.70 -10.58
N PHE A 331 -50.25 -24.75 -10.76
CA PHE A 331 -50.70 -26.06 -11.22
C PHE A 331 -51.50 -26.84 -10.17
N LEU A 332 -51.35 -26.53 -8.88
CA LEU A 332 -52.15 -27.16 -7.82
C LEU A 332 -53.47 -26.40 -7.55
N ASP A 333 -53.70 -25.26 -8.23
CA ASP A 333 -54.84 -24.35 -8.04
C ASP A 333 -55.19 -24.06 -6.57
N ILE A 334 -54.17 -23.79 -5.75
CA ILE A 334 -54.39 -23.52 -4.31
C ILE A 334 -55.12 -22.18 -4.13
N LYS A 335 -56.21 -22.23 -3.35
CA LYS A 335 -56.95 -21.07 -2.85
C LYS A 335 -56.61 -20.88 -1.37
N PRO A 336 -56.34 -19.63 -0.90
CA PRO A 336 -56.39 -18.35 -1.60
C PRO A 336 -55.16 -18.04 -2.48
N LYS A 337 -55.37 -17.24 -3.54
CA LYS A 337 -54.30 -16.82 -4.48
C LYS A 337 -53.16 -16.03 -3.80
N THR A 338 -53.40 -15.47 -2.61
CA THR A 338 -52.41 -14.72 -1.83
C THR A 338 -51.21 -15.57 -1.40
N ILE A 339 -51.36 -16.90 -1.29
CA ILE A 339 -50.24 -17.81 -0.98
C ILE A 339 -49.15 -17.74 -2.06
N ARG A 340 -49.52 -17.48 -3.32
CA ARG A 340 -48.58 -17.32 -4.43
C ARG A 340 -47.62 -16.15 -4.22
N LEU A 341 -47.98 -15.15 -3.41
CA LEU A 341 -47.13 -14.01 -3.10
C LEU A 341 -45.85 -14.41 -2.34
N TRP A 342 -45.85 -15.54 -1.63
CA TRP A 342 -44.63 -16.04 -0.97
C TRP A 342 -43.49 -16.37 -1.94
N SER A 343 -43.79 -16.62 -3.22
CA SER A 343 -42.77 -16.75 -4.28
C SER A 343 -41.97 -15.47 -4.52
N PHE A 344 -42.48 -14.31 -4.07
CA PHE A 344 -41.77 -13.04 -4.13
C PHE A 344 -40.40 -13.11 -3.47
N ILE A 345 -40.26 -13.79 -2.32
CA ILE A 345 -39.01 -13.85 -1.56
C ILE A 345 -37.86 -14.46 -2.38
N PRO A 346 -37.98 -15.71 -2.88
CA PRO A 346 -36.93 -16.31 -3.71
C PRO A 346 -36.72 -15.56 -5.03
N ILE A 347 -37.79 -15.06 -5.67
CA ILE A 347 -37.67 -14.25 -6.91
C ILE A 347 -36.88 -12.97 -6.64
N PHE A 348 -37.16 -12.27 -5.54
CA PHE A 348 -36.47 -11.05 -5.15
C PHE A 348 -35.00 -11.29 -4.82
N LEU A 349 -34.69 -12.35 -4.06
CA LEU A 349 -33.30 -12.73 -3.78
C LEU A 349 -32.53 -13.09 -5.06
N GLY A 350 -33.20 -13.79 -5.99
CA GLY A 350 -32.65 -14.14 -7.29
C GLY A 350 -32.32 -12.92 -8.15
N VAL A 351 -33.33 -12.07 -8.41
CA VAL A 351 -33.20 -10.83 -9.19
C VAL A 351 -32.15 -9.90 -8.57
N LYS A 352 -32.23 -9.65 -7.27
CA LYS A 352 -31.25 -8.79 -6.56
C LYS A 352 -29.83 -9.30 -6.75
N SER A 353 -29.61 -10.61 -6.68
CA SER A 353 -28.29 -11.21 -6.84
C SER A 353 -27.76 -11.07 -8.27
N LEU A 354 -28.61 -11.21 -9.28
CA LEU A 354 -28.25 -10.97 -10.69
C LEU A 354 -27.94 -9.50 -10.98
N ILE A 355 -28.75 -8.55 -10.48
CA ILE A 355 -28.46 -7.13 -10.66
C ILE A 355 -27.16 -6.75 -9.94
N THR A 356 -26.90 -7.33 -8.76
CA THR A 356 -25.63 -7.15 -8.03
C THR A 356 -24.45 -7.68 -8.84
N TYR A 357 -24.60 -8.82 -9.53
CA TYR A 357 -23.58 -9.36 -10.44
C TYR A 357 -23.27 -8.39 -11.59
N LEU A 358 -24.30 -7.86 -12.26
CA LEU A 358 -24.13 -6.94 -13.39
C LEU A 358 -23.48 -5.61 -12.98
N THR A 359 -23.82 -5.11 -11.79
CA THR A 359 -23.37 -3.78 -11.33
C THR A 359 -22.10 -3.81 -10.47
N LYS A 360 -21.63 -4.99 -10.07
CA LYS A 360 -20.47 -5.19 -9.17
C LYS A 360 -20.59 -4.47 -7.82
N LEU A 361 -21.81 -4.09 -7.44
CA LEU A 361 -22.12 -3.35 -6.23
C LEU A 361 -23.29 -3.99 -5.49
N SER A 362 -23.08 -4.33 -4.23
CA SER A 362 -24.11 -4.87 -3.35
C SER A 362 -24.69 -3.82 -2.43
N PRO A 363 -26.02 -3.58 -2.48
CA PRO A 363 -26.69 -2.69 -1.54
C PRO A 363 -26.49 -3.09 -0.07
N LEU A 364 -26.34 -4.40 0.21
CA LEU A 364 -26.15 -4.90 1.57
C LEU A 364 -24.80 -4.44 2.16
N PHE A 365 -23.75 -4.48 1.36
CA PHE A 365 -22.41 -4.06 1.81
C PHE A 365 -22.34 -2.54 1.96
N VAL A 366 -23.05 -1.79 1.10
CA VAL A 366 -23.21 -0.34 1.25
C VAL A 366 -23.89 0.02 2.57
N LEU A 367 -24.96 -0.69 2.94
CA LEU A 367 -25.66 -0.47 4.21
C LEU A 367 -24.74 -0.69 5.42
N LEU A 368 -23.92 -1.74 5.38
CA LEU A 368 -22.94 -2.05 6.42
C LEU A 368 -21.68 -1.16 6.37
N LYS A 369 -21.58 -0.22 5.41
CA LYS A 369 -20.39 0.63 5.18
C LYS A 369 -19.10 -0.19 4.98
N ILE A 370 -19.24 -1.39 4.43
CA ILE A 370 -18.11 -2.29 4.13
C ILE A 370 -17.90 -2.41 2.61
N SER A 371 -16.65 -2.62 2.24
CA SER A 371 -16.24 -3.02 0.90
C SER A 371 -15.32 -4.23 1.04
N GLU A 372 -15.50 -5.21 0.18
CA GLU A 372 -14.64 -6.39 0.16
C GLU A 372 -13.36 -6.10 -0.65
N THR A 373 -12.19 -6.44 -0.10
CA THR A 373 -10.90 -6.23 -0.74
C THR A 373 -10.40 -7.46 -1.49
N THR A 374 -10.53 -8.62 -0.86
CA THR A 374 -10.30 -9.98 -1.37
C THR A 374 -11.40 -10.88 -0.81
N PHE A 375 -11.50 -12.13 -1.25
CA PHE A 375 -12.58 -13.03 -0.83
C PHE A 375 -12.66 -13.13 0.71
N PHE A 376 -13.80 -12.71 1.27
CA PHE A 376 -14.09 -12.62 2.71
C PHE A 376 -13.21 -11.68 3.55
N GLN A 377 -12.41 -10.82 2.94
CA GLN A 377 -11.72 -9.74 3.65
C GLN A 377 -12.43 -8.42 3.41
N PHE A 378 -12.90 -7.82 4.49
CA PHE A 378 -13.71 -6.60 4.45
C PHE A 378 -12.91 -5.41 4.97
N GLN A 379 -13.13 -4.26 4.35
CA GLN A 379 -12.59 -2.97 4.74
C GLN A 379 -13.72 -1.97 4.86
N CYS A 380 -13.64 -1.11 5.87
CA CYS A 380 -14.62 -0.02 6.03
C CYS A 380 -14.41 1.05 4.95
N VAL A 381 -15.51 1.51 4.35
CA VAL A 381 -15.50 2.65 3.42
C VAL A 381 -15.51 3.92 4.26
N MET A 382 -14.34 4.54 4.43
CA MET A 382 -14.15 5.76 5.23
C MET A 382 -14.22 7.02 4.37
N GLU A 383 -13.87 6.93 3.08
CA GLU A 383 -13.89 8.06 2.17
C GLU A 383 -15.33 8.55 1.91
N PRO A 384 -15.69 9.80 2.29
CA PRO A 384 -17.07 10.27 2.31
C PRO A 384 -17.69 10.37 0.91
N TYR A 385 -16.92 10.84 -0.07
CA TYR A 385 -17.38 10.94 -1.45
C TYR A 385 -17.75 9.57 -2.02
N ILE A 386 -16.84 8.59 -1.87
CA ILE A 386 -17.05 7.21 -2.34
C ILE A 386 -18.24 6.57 -1.64
N TYR A 387 -18.39 6.79 -0.33
CA TYR A 387 -19.55 6.31 0.41
C TYR A 387 -20.86 6.90 -0.13
N SER A 388 -20.92 8.21 -0.35
CA SER A 388 -22.12 8.87 -0.92
C SER A 388 -22.47 8.33 -2.31
N LEU A 389 -21.46 8.04 -3.14
CA LEU A 389 -21.62 7.46 -4.46
C LEU A 389 -22.18 6.03 -4.37
N HIS A 390 -21.65 5.23 -3.45
CA HIS A 390 -22.11 3.86 -3.20
C HIS A 390 -23.55 3.84 -2.69
N VAL A 391 -23.93 4.76 -1.80
CA VAL A 391 -25.31 4.89 -1.31
C VAL A 391 -26.28 5.21 -2.45
N LYS A 392 -25.97 6.24 -3.27
CA LYS A 392 -26.82 6.61 -4.42
C LYS A 392 -27.01 5.44 -5.39
N LYS A 393 -25.92 4.74 -5.73
CA LYS A 393 -25.97 3.56 -6.62
C LYS A 393 -26.69 2.38 -5.98
N GLY A 394 -26.43 2.10 -4.70
CA GLY A 394 -27.02 0.99 -3.95
C GLY A 394 -28.53 1.13 -3.82
N ILE A 395 -29.03 2.35 -3.56
CA ILE A 395 -30.48 2.64 -3.54
C ILE A 395 -31.09 2.39 -4.91
N LYS A 396 -30.46 2.89 -5.99
CA LYS A 396 -30.94 2.65 -7.36
C LYS A 396 -31.02 1.16 -7.69
N ILE A 397 -29.98 0.40 -7.36
CA ILE A 397 -29.92 -1.05 -7.59
C ILE A 397 -30.99 -1.80 -6.79
N PHE A 398 -31.18 -1.42 -5.53
CA PHE A 398 -32.21 -2.01 -4.67
C PHE A 398 -33.61 -1.75 -5.23
N LEU A 399 -33.91 -0.49 -5.59
CA LEU A 399 -35.21 -0.11 -6.14
C LEU A 399 -35.48 -0.79 -7.48
N GLN A 400 -34.48 -0.86 -8.37
CA GLN A 400 -34.58 -1.56 -9.64
C GLN A 400 -34.86 -3.05 -9.43
N SER A 401 -34.16 -3.70 -8.49
CA SER A 401 -34.39 -5.11 -8.17
C SER A 401 -35.80 -5.33 -7.61
N LEU A 402 -36.27 -4.42 -6.76
CA LEU A 402 -37.60 -4.48 -6.16
C LEU A 402 -38.70 -4.37 -7.21
N ILE A 403 -38.61 -3.37 -8.11
CA ILE A 403 -39.59 -3.16 -9.18
C ILE A 403 -39.67 -4.39 -10.10
N ILE A 404 -38.53 -4.91 -10.55
CA ILE A 404 -38.49 -6.08 -11.43
C ILE A 404 -39.15 -7.28 -10.73
N SER A 405 -38.83 -7.53 -9.46
CA SER A 405 -39.43 -8.64 -8.72
C SER A 405 -40.93 -8.48 -8.50
N ILE A 406 -41.42 -7.26 -8.22
CA ILE A 406 -42.85 -7.00 -8.09
C ILE A 406 -43.56 -7.27 -9.42
N ILE A 407 -43.00 -6.83 -10.55
CA ILE A 407 -43.58 -7.08 -11.88
C ILE A 407 -43.64 -8.58 -12.17
N VAL A 408 -42.52 -9.28 -11.98
CA VAL A 408 -42.44 -10.72 -12.24
C VAL A 408 -43.42 -11.50 -11.36
N THR A 409 -43.45 -11.25 -10.06
CA THR A 409 -44.40 -11.91 -9.15
C THR A 409 -45.85 -11.53 -9.48
N GLY A 410 -46.13 -10.27 -9.82
CA GLY A 410 -47.46 -9.80 -10.20
C GLY A 410 -48.02 -10.54 -11.42
N ILE A 411 -47.18 -10.80 -12.43
CA ILE A 411 -47.55 -11.60 -13.61
C ILE A 411 -48.00 -12.99 -13.15
N PHE A 412 -47.18 -13.72 -12.38
CA PHE A 412 -47.51 -15.09 -11.94
C PHE A 412 -48.73 -15.18 -11.01
N VAL A 413 -48.97 -14.16 -10.17
CA VAL A 413 -50.17 -14.10 -9.32
C VAL A 413 -51.44 -13.90 -10.15
N ALA A 414 -51.34 -13.13 -11.25
CA ALA A 414 -52.47 -12.87 -12.14
C ALA A 414 -52.87 -14.08 -13.01
N VAL A 415 -51.92 -14.98 -13.32
CA VAL A 415 -52.19 -16.19 -14.13
C VAL A 415 -53.25 -17.08 -13.45
N PRO A 416 -54.36 -17.45 -14.15
CA PRO A 416 -55.34 -18.37 -13.60
C PRO A 416 -54.71 -19.75 -13.33
N GLY A 417 -55.05 -20.36 -12.18
CA GLY A 417 -54.61 -21.72 -11.88
C GLY A 417 -55.38 -22.72 -12.74
N TYR A 418 -54.71 -23.80 -13.12
CA TYR A 418 -55.34 -24.95 -13.75
C TYR A 418 -54.76 -26.20 -13.10
N ARG A 419 -55.63 -27.05 -12.55
CA ARG A 419 -55.22 -28.30 -11.90
C ARG A 419 -54.83 -29.30 -12.99
N LEU A 420 -53.53 -29.61 -13.08
CA LEU A 420 -53.01 -30.65 -13.97
C LEU A 420 -53.43 -32.04 -13.51
#